data_AF-A0A7H9BHQ6-F1
#
_entry.id   AF-A0A7H9BHQ6-F1
#
_cell.length_a   1.000
_cell.length_b   1.000
_cell.length_c   1.000
_cell.angle_alpha   90.00
_cell.angle_beta   90.00
_cell.angle_gamma   90.00
#
_symmetry.space_group_name_H-M   'P 1'
#
loop_
_entity.id
_entity.type
_entity.pdbx_description
1 polymer ?
#
loop_
_entity_poly.entity_id
_entity_poly.type
_entity_poly.pdbx_seq_one_letter_code
_entity_poly.pdbx_strand_id
1 'polypeptide(L)'
;MKKSLLVLAMAIPLSTMAATPKTESTKKATPAPAPAIEDNPFTPQRNKAAGAISTTIVIMQKMSKGCVNKGGVTEEKIKISQQNFADQNQVFLQMHRSYLSGFFGAIKETNGEEAAIKANSDMVKMVNEQADVTINDMTGKYKTDEACKKYFDKLATGGFNIKEGYPEYKTIVEMVEYSGLKVPVAKK
;
A
#
# COMPACT_ATOMS: atom_id res chain seq x y z
N MET A 1 -25.97 -12.41 12.02
CA MET A 1 -24.99 -13.46 12.39
C MET A 1 -24.20 -13.86 11.14
N LYS A 2 -22.85 -13.95 11.24
CA LYS A 2 -21.89 -14.92 10.62
C LYS A 2 -22.32 -15.60 9.29
N LYS A 3 -21.57 -15.76 8.19
CA LYS A 3 -20.14 -15.70 7.74
C LYS A 3 -20.21 -15.60 6.18
N SER A 4 -19.28 -15.03 5.42
CA SER A 4 -18.07 -15.66 4.82
C SER A 4 -17.61 -14.72 3.69
N LEU A 5 -16.35 -14.27 3.64
CA LEU A 5 -15.28 -14.83 2.79
C LEU A 5 -15.66 -14.94 1.30
N LEU A 6 -15.17 -13.99 0.50
CA LEU A 6 -14.82 -14.20 -0.90
C LEU A 6 -13.48 -13.51 -1.17
N VAL A 7 -12.45 -14.33 -1.10
CA VAL A 7 -11.14 -14.07 -1.70
C VAL A 7 -11.35 -14.01 -3.20
N LEU A 8 -11.15 -12.85 -3.82
CA LEU A 8 -10.98 -12.78 -5.27
C LEU A 8 -9.48 -12.89 -5.56
N ALA A 9 -9.04 -14.12 -5.77
CA ALA A 9 -7.76 -14.42 -6.37
C ALA A 9 -7.75 -13.87 -7.80
N MET A 10 -6.96 -12.83 -8.07
CA MET A 10 -6.60 -12.50 -9.44
C MET A 10 -5.54 -13.50 -9.91
N ALA A 11 -6.00 -14.66 -10.36
CA ALA A 11 -5.24 -15.50 -11.26
C ALA A 11 -5.21 -14.80 -12.63
N ILE A 12 -4.07 -14.22 -13.00
CA ILE A 12 -3.82 -13.85 -14.38
C ILE A 12 -3.42 -15.16 -15.09
N PRO A 13 -4.13 -15.59 -16.15
CA PRO A 13 -3.72 -16.74 -16.93
C PRO A 13 -2.42 -16.39 -17.68
N LEU A 14 -1.36 -17.16 -17.39
CA LEU A 14 -0.18 -17.26 -18.25
C LEU A 14 -0.62 -17.95 -19.55
N SER A 15 -1.09 -17.17 -20.51
CA SER A 15 -1.26 -17.63 -21.88
C SER A 15 0.11 -17.76 -22.54
N THR A 16 0.52 -19.02 -22.63
CA THR A 16 1.60 -19.60 -23.41
C THR A 16 1.91 -18.87 -24.73
N MET A 17 3.11 -18.31 -24.85
CA MET A 17 3.78 -18.10 -26.13
C MET A 17 4.58 -19.38 -26.43
N ALA A 18 3.97 -20.30 -27.17
CA ALA A 18 4.65 -21.44 -27.76
C ALA A 18 4.87 -21.16 -29.25
N ALA A 19 6.11 -20.84 -29.63
CA ALA A 19 6.66 -21.11 -30.94
C ALA A 19 8.19 -21.05 -30.86
N THR A 20 8.83 -22.21 -30.69
CA THR A 20 10.25 -22.41 -31.01
C THR A 20 10.32 -23.36 -32.21
N PRO A 21 11.17 -23.12 -33.22
CA PRO A 21 11.41 -24.10 -34.25
C PRO A 21 12.27 -25.25 -33.71
N LYS A 22 12.00 -26.45 -34.24
CA LYS A 22 12.72 -27.72 -34.02
C LYS A 22 14.25 -27.56 -34.05
N THR A 23 14.94 -28.24 -33.13
CA THR A 23 16.14 -29.05 -33.43
C THR A 23 16.28 -30.15 -32.36
N GLU A 24 16.50 -31.37 -32.83
CA GLU A 24 16.73 -32.58 -32.04
C GLU A 24 17.97 -32.47 -31.13
N SER A 25 17.88 -32.92 -29.87
CA SER A 25 18.92 -33.79 -29.28
C SER A 25 18.49 -34.29 -27.90
N THR A 26 18.33 -35.60 -27.80
CA THR A 26 18.01 -36.36 -26.59
C THR A 26 19.25 -36.44 -25.69
N LYS A 27 19.28 -35.70 -24.58
CA LYS A 27 20.06 -36.05 -23.38
C LYS A 27 19.24 -35.70 -22.15
N LYS A 28 19.08 -36.68 -21.24
CA LYS A 28 18.48 -36.52 -19.90
C LYS A 28 19.13 -35.32 -19.20
N ALA A 29 18.42 -34.20 -19.15
CA ALA A 29 18.78 -33.06 -18.33
C ALA A 29 18.07 -33.18 -16.99
N THR A 30 18.86 -33.32 -15.93
CA THR A 30 18.50 -33.06 -14.54
C THR A 30 17.56 -31.86 -14.47
N PRO A 31 16.48 -31.88 -13.65
CA PRO A 31 15.62 -30.71 -13.51
C PRO A 31 16.50 -29.53 -13.10
N ALA A 32 16.50 -28.49 -13.94
CA ALA A 32 17.18 -27.25 -13.62
C ALA A 32 16.67 -26.78 -12.24
N PRO A 33 17.55 -26.36 -11.32
CA PRO A 33 17.10 -25.75 -10.08
C PRO A 33 16.17 -24.59 -10.46
N ALA A 34 15.00 -24.53 -9.82
CA ALA A 34 14.10 -23.39 -9.96
C ALA A 34 14.92 -22.10 -9.81
N PRO A 35 14.79 -21.11 -10.70
CA PRO A 35 15.49 -19.85 -10.53
C PRO A 35 15.13 -19.31 -9.15
N ALA A 36 16.15 -18.92 -8.38
CA ALA A 36 15.98 -18.42 -7.03
C ALA A 36 14.91 -17.32 -7.03
N ILE A 37 13.81 -17.56 -6.32
CA ILE A 37 12.75 -16.57 -6.06
C ILE A 37 13.24 -15.54 -5.01
N GLU A 38 14.51 -15.60 -4.58
CA GLU A 38 15.03 -14.89 -3.40
C GLU A 38 15.29 -13.39 -3.58
N ASP A 39 15.30 -12.83 -4.80
CA ASP A 39 15.67 -11.41 -5.00
C ASP A 39 14.57 -10.52 -5.61
N ASN A 40 13.32 -10.99 -5.77
CA ASN A 40 12.25 -10.10 -6.22
C ASN A 40 11.74 -9.22 -5.06
N PRO A 41 11.97 -7.90 -5.06
CA PRO A 41 11.44 -7.03 -4.01
C PRO A 41 9.91 -6.93 -4.06
N PHE A 42 9.26 -7.22 -5.19
CA PHE A 42 7.84 -6.98 -5.46
C PHE A 42 6.96 -8.22 -5.26
N THR A 43 6.82 -8.68 -4.02
CA THR A 43 5.96 -9.82 -3.67
C THR A 43 4.51 -9.40 -3.44
N PRO A 44 3.52 -10.32 -3.55
CA PRO A 44 2.12 -10.00 -3.25
C PRO A 44 1.91 -9.40 -1.86
N GLN A 45 2.62 -9.88 -0.85
CA GLN A 45 2.56 -9.39 0.53
C GLN A 45 3.11 -7.96 0.64
N ARG A 46 4.26 -7.67 0.02
CA ARG A 46 4.86 -6.32 0.02
C ARG A 46 4.03 -5.33 -0.79
N ASN A 47 3.42 -5.78 -1.89
CA ASN A 47 2.46 -4.98 -2.67
C ASN A 47 1.22 -4.64 -1.84
N LYS A 48 0.68 -5.61 -1.09
CA LYS A 48 -0.46 -5.38 -0.18
C LYS A 48 -0.10 -4.40 0.95
N ALA A 49 1.08 -4.55 1.54
CA ALA A 49 1.59 -3.65 2.58
C ALA A 49 1.77 -2.21 2.05
N ALA A 50 2.36 -2.04 0.88
CA ALA A 50 2.45 -0.73 0.21
C ALA A 50 1.06 -0.14 -0.08
N GLY A 51 0.11 -0.98 -0.52
CA GLY A 51 -1.28 -0.57 -0.72
C GLY A 51 -1.96 -0.07 0.56
N ALA A 52 -1.71 -0.70 1.71
CA ALA A 52 -2.26 -0.24 3.00
C ALA A 52 -1.74 1.16 3.39
N ILE A 53 -0.44 1.43 3.15
CA ILE A 53 0.16 2.75 3.35
C ILE A 53 -0.48 3.76 2.39
N SER A 54 -0.57 3.45 1.09
CA SER A 54 -1.24 4.30 0.09
C SER A 54 -2.67 4.65 0.50
N THR A 55 -3.47 3.66 0.90
CA THR A 55 -4.86 3.86 1.33
C THR A 55 -4.93 4.77 2.56
N THR A 56 -4.01 4.63 3.52
CA THR A 56 -3.94 5.50 4.70
C THR A 56 -3.66 6.95 4.31
N ILE A 57 -2.73 7.18 3.39
CA ILE A 57 -2.39 8.50 2.86
C ILE A 57 -3.60 9.13 2.15
N VAL A 58 -4.29 8.35 1.30
CA VAL A 58 -5.48 8.84 0.57
C VAL A 58 -6.63 9.16 1.52
N ILE A 59 -6.88 8.32 2.54
CA ILE A 59 -7.86 8.63 3.59
C ILE A 59 -7.53 9.96 4.26
N MET A 60 -6.27 10.17 4.66
CA MET A 60 -5.83 11.42 5.27
C MET A 60 -6.07 12.62 4.37
N GLN A 61 -5.68 12.53 3.09
CA GLN A 61 -5.90 13.62 2.12
C GLN A 61 -7.39 13.93 1.92
N LYS A 62 -8.24 12.91 1.76
CA LYS A 62 -9.68 13.07 1.57
C LYS A 62 -10.36 13.63 2.82
N MET A 63 -10.04 13.10 4.00
CA MET A 63 -10.56 13.60 5.27
C MET A 63 -10.12 15.03 5.54
N SER A 64 -8.86 15.37 5.29
CA SER A 64 -8.38 16.76 5.39
C SER A 64 -9.17 17.72 4.52
N LYS A 65 -9.41 17.39 3.25
CA LYS A 65 -10.23 18.24 2.36
C LYS A 65 -11.70 18.28 2.80
N GLY A 66 -12.26 17.13 3.18
CA GLY A 66 -13.68 16.99 3.52
C GLY A 66 -14.08 17.54 4.88
N CYS A 67 -13.13 17.72 5.79
CA CYS A 67 -13.36 18.12 7.18
C CYS A 67 -12.95 19.57 7.52
N VAL A 68 -12.46 20.35 6.56
CA VAL A 68 -12.20 21.78 6.79
C VAL A 68 -13.47 22.44 7.34
N ASN A 69 -13.36 23.06 8.51
CA ASN A 69 -14.44 23.74 9.22
C ASN A 69 -15.64 22.85 9.62
N LYS A 70 -15.45 21.54 9.75
CA LYS A 70 -16.47 20.59 10.25
C LYS A 70 -16.08 20.00 11.59
N GLY A 71 -17.04 19.82 12.50
CA GLY A 71 -16.78 19.20 13.80
C GLY A 71 -15.70 19.89 14.65
N GLY A 72 -15.50 21.20 14.46
CA GLY A 72 -14.45 21.97 15.13
C GLY A 72 -13.03 21.71 14.61
N VAL A 73 -12.88 21.08 13.44
CA VAL A 73 -11.59 20.87 12.78
C VAL A 73 -11.22 22.11 11.97
N THR A 74 -10.17 22.80 12.39
CA THR A 74 -9.60 23.97 11.69
C THR A 74 -8.54 23.54 10.68
N GLU A 75 -8.23 24.41 9.72
CA GLU A 75 -7.11 24.21 8.78
C GLU A 75 -5.78 24.01 9.51
N GLU A 76 -5.53 24.78 10.57
CA GLU A 76 -4.32 24.63 11.38
C GLU A 76 -4.25 23.26 12.08
N LYS A 77 -5.37 22.78 12.63
CA LYS A 77 -5.43 21.43 13.22
C LYS A 77 -5.13 20.35 12.18
N ILE A 78 -5.65 20.51 10.96
CA ILE A 78 -5.37 19.60 9.84
C ILE A 78 -3.88 19.59 9.53
N LYS A 79 -3.29 20.78 9.34
CA LYS A 79 -1.87 20.94 9.01
C LYS A 79 -0.96 20.32 10.08
N ILE A 80 -1.19 20.63 11.36
CA ILE A 80 -0.42 20.06 12.48
C ILE A 80 -0.56 18.54 12.52
N SER A 81 -1.77 18.01 12.32
CA SER A 81 -2.01 16.56 12.36
C SER A 81 -1.31 15.84 11.21
N GLN A 82 -1.32 16.41 10.01
CA GLN A 82 -0.60 15.87 8.86
C GLN A 82 0.91 15.91 9.05
N GLN A 83 1.44 17.02 9.59
CA GLN A 83 2.87 17.15 9.90
C GLN A 83 3.31 16.12 10.95
N ASN A 84 2.57 16.00 12.05
CA ASN A 84 2.85 15.01 13.10
C ASN A 84 2.82 13.59 12.55
N PHE A 85 1.84 13.25 11.70
CA PHE A 85 1.80 11.96 11.03
C PHE A 85 3.04 11.75 10.14
N ALA A 86 3.42 12.74 9.33
CA ALA A 86 4.58 12.64 8.46
C ALA A 86 5.88 12.44 9.26
N ASP A 87 6.08 13.19 10.34
CA ASP A 87 7.27 13.11 11.19
C ASP A 87 7.35 11.76 11.92
N GLN A 88 6.22 11.27 12.45
CA GLN A 88 6.18 10.00 13.18
C GLN A 88 6.28 8.78 12.27
N ASN A 89 6.01 8.93 10.97
CA ASN A 89 6.02 7.83 10.00
C ASN A 89 7.08 8.01 8.90
N GLN A 90 8.02 8.96 9.06
CA GLN A 90 8.95 9.39 8.01
C GLN A 90 9.67 8.22 7.33
N VAL A 91 10.22 7.29 8.10
CA VAL A 91 10.96 6.12 7.58
C VAL A 91 10.06 5.23 6.72
N PHE A 92 8.84 4.97 7.18
CA PHE A 92 7.89 4.15 6.46
C PHE A 92 7.38 4.83 5.18
N LEU A 93 7.16 6.15 5.23
CA LEU A 93 6.77 6.94 4.06
C LEU A 93 7.90 7.00 3.02
N GLN A 94 9.16 7.11 3.47
CA GLN A 94 10.33 7.06 2.60
C GLN A 94 10.47 5.68 1.93
N MET A 95 10.38 4.60 2.71
CA MET A 95 10.38 3.23 2.18
C MET A 95 9.26 3.05 1.15
N HIS A 96 8.04 3.48 1.48
CA HIS A 96 6.88 3.36 0.62
C HIS A 96 7.09 4.07 -0.73
N ARG A 97 7.60 5.31 -0.70
CA ARG A 97 7.92 6.07 -1.92
C ARG A 97 8.95 5.34 -2.78
N SER A 98 10.04 4.86 -2.18
CA SER A 98 11.08 4.11 -2.90
C SER A 98 10.52 2.82 -3.49
N TYR A 99 9.69 2.09 -2.73
CA TYR A 99 9.08 0.84 -3.17
C TYR A 99 8.17 1.04 -4.39
N LEU A 100 7.25 2.02 -4.34
CA LEU A 100 6.36 2.30 -5.47
C LEU A 100 7.13 2.79 -6.71
N SER A 101 8.16 3.62 -6.51
CA SER A 101 9.02 4.06 -7.61
C SER A 101 9.73 2.87 -8.27
N GLY A 102 10.27 1.95 -7.47
CA GLY A 102 10.88 0.73 -7.97
C GLY A 102 9.87 -0.19 -8.68
N PHE A 103 8.67 -0.34 -8.11
CA PHE A 103 7.63 -1.20 -8.66
C PHE A 103 7.18 -0.74 -10.05
N PHE A 104 6.87 0.54 -10.21
CA PHE A 104 6.50 1.09 -11.51
C PHE A 104 7.68 1.18 -12.47
N GLY A 105 8.90 1.42 -11.96
CA GLY A 105 10.13 1.32 -12.75
C GLY A 105 10.31 -0.06 -13.36
N ALA A 106 10.15 -1.12 -12.56
CA ALA A 106 10.25 -2.49 -13.03
C ALA A 106 9.18 -2.81 -14.10
N ILE A 107 7.92 -2.42 -13.89
CA ILE A 107 6.86 -2.60 -14.90
C ILE A 107 7.20 -1.85 -16.19
N LYS A 108 7.73 -0.62 -16.09
CA LYS A 108 8.14 0.16 -17.25
C LYS A 108 9.25 -0.54 -18.04
N GLU A 109 10.24 -1.09 -17.34
CA GLU A 109 11.35 -1.82 -17.95
C GLU A 109 10.91 -3.14 -18.61
N THR A 110 9.99 -3.88 -17.99
CA THR A 110 9.56 -5.21 -18.48
C THR A 110 8.40 -5.17 -19.47
N ASN A 111 7.49 -4.20 -19.33
CA ASN A 111 6.22 -4.15 -20.06
C ASN A 111 6.00 -2.82 -20.82
N GLY A 112 6.89 -1.84 -20.64
CA GLY A 112 6.81 -0.54 -21.31
C GLY A 112 6.08 0.54 -20.52
N GLU A 113 6.20 1.78 -21.00
CA GLU A 113 5.67 2.99 -20.37
C GLU A 113 4.15 2.92 -20.15
N GLU A 114 3.39 2.53 -21.17
CA GLU A 114 1.92 2.48 -21.11
C GLU A 114 1.44 1.50 -20.04
N ALA A 115 2.14 0.37 -19.87
CA ALA A 115 1.82 -0.61 -18.84
C ALA A 115 2.07 -0.04 -17.43
N ALA A 116 3.16 0.71 -17.24
CA ALA A 116 3.45 1.36 -15.95
C ALA A 116 2.43 2.46 -15.62
N ILE A 117 2.05 3.29 -16.61
CA ILE A 117 1.00 4.30 -16.48
C ILE A 117 -0.32 3.64 -16.10
N LYS A 118 -0.70 2.56 -16.80
CA LYS A 118 -1.92 1.82 -16.51
C LYS A 118 -1.89 1.22 -15.10
N ALA A 119 -0.79 0.57 -14.71
CA ALA A 119 -0.63 0.00 -13.38
C ALA A 119 -0.75 1.06 -12.27
N ASN A 120 -0.16 2.23 -12.48
CA ASN A 120 -0.30 3.34 -11.53
C ASN A 120 -1.75 3.85 -11.46
N SER A 121 -2.42 4.01 -12.60
CA SER A 121 -3.84 4.40 -12.65
C SER A 121 -4.73 3.39 -11.93
N ASP A 122 -4.55 2.10 -12.17
CA ASP A 122 -5.29 1.01 -11.53
C ASP A 122 -5.06 1.01 -10.01
N MET A 123 -3.81 1.21 -9.57
CA MET A 123 -3.48 1.35 -8.15
C MET A 123 -4.18 2.57 -7.53
N VAL A 124 -4.08 3.74 -8.16
CA VAL A 124 -4.73 4.98 -7.71
C VAL A 124 -6.23 4.77 -7.56
N LYS A 125 -6.89 4.14 -8.54
CA LYS A 125 -8.32 3.82 -8.48
C LYS A 125 -8.63 2.92 -7.28
N MET A 126 -7.90 1.82 -7.12
CA MET A 126 -8.11 0.86 -6.03
C MET A 126 -7.98 1.51 -4.64
N VAL A 127 -6.92 2.30 -4.41
CA VAL A 127 -6.70 2.96 -3.10
C VAL A 127 -7.75 4.04 -2.83
N ASN A 128 -8.24 4.72 -3.88
CA ASN A 128 -9.34 5.67 -3.75
C ASN A 128 -10.65 4.99 -3.34
N GLU A 129 -10.99 3.87 -3.99
CA GLU A 129 -12.19 3.09 -3.66
C GLU A 129 -12.14 2.56 -2.21
N GLN A 130 -10.99 2.00 -1.78
CA GLN A 130 -10.82 1.55 -0.40
C GLN A 130 -10.90 2.70 0.61
N ALA A 131 -10.32 3.86 0.27
CA ALA A 131 -10.42 5.04 1.11
C ALA A 131 -11.87 5.52 1.23
N ASP A 132 -12.64 5.53 0.14
CA ASP A 132 -14.04 5.93 0.14
C ASP A 132 -14.89 4.99 0.98
N VAL A 133 -14.69 3.67 0.88
CA VAL A 133 -15.36 2.70 1.75
C VAL A 133 -15.08 2.99 3.22
N THR A 134 -13.83 3.26 3.58
CA THR A 134 -13.44 3.54 4.97
C THR A 134 -14.03 4.86 5.48
N ILE A 135 -14.03 5.90 4.66
CA ILE A 135 -14.59 7.22 4.99
C ILE A 135 -16.11 7.12 5.12
N ASN A 136 -16.77 6.41 4.20
CA ASN A 136 -18.22 6.22 4.21
C ASN A 136 -18.66 5.38 5.42
N ASP A 137 -17.92 4.36 5.83
CA ASP A 137 -18.20 3.62 7.06
C ASP A 137 -18.11 4.53 8.29
N MET A 138 -17.03 5.32 8.38
CA MET A 138 -16.83 6.25 9.50
C MET A 138 -17.91 7.34 9.57
N THR A 139 -18.22 7.96 8.44
CA THR A 139 -19.23 9.03 8.35
C THR A 139 -20.65 8.51 8.47
N GLY A 140 -20.94 7.30 7.97
CA GLY A 140 -22.23 6.63 8.15
C GLY A 140 -22.49 6.29 9.63
N LYS A 141 -21.44 5.92 10.36
CA LYS A 141 -21.53 5.58 11.79
C LYS A 141 -21.69 6.80 12.71
N TYR A 142 -21.01 7.90 12.42
CA TYR A 142 -20.93 9.05 13.35
C TYR A 142 -21.57 10.34 12.80
N LYS A 143 -22.04 10.39 11.56
CA LYS A 143 -22.31 11.64 10.82
C LYS A 143 -21.01 12.44 10.61
N THR A 144 -21.02 13.36 9.64
CA THR A 144 -19.82 14.03 9.14
C THR A 144 -19.03 14.77 10.21
N ASP A 145 -19.68 15.61 11.03
CA ASP A 145 -18.98 16.45 12.00
C ASP A 145 -18.30 15.64 13.11
N GLU A 146 -18.99 14.65 13.67
CA GLU A 146 -18.40 13.79 14.70
C GLU A 146 -17.34 12.86 14.10
N ALA A 147 -17.53 12.37 12.87
CA ALA A 147 -16.51 11.59 12.16
C ALA A 147 -15.23 12.41 11.94
N CYS A 148 -15.36 13.66 11.48
CA CYS A 148 -14.23 14.57 11.31
C CYS A 148 -13.49 14.83 12.62
N LYS A 149 -14.24 15.16 13.69
CA LYS A 149 -13.65 15.35 15.02
C LYS A 149 -12.88 14.10 15.47
N LYS A 150 -13.53 12.93 15.45
CA LYS A 150 -12.92 11.65 15.89
C LYS A 150 -11.71 11.26 15.04
N TYR A 151 -11.77 11.47 13.74
CA TYR A 151 -10.66 11.19 12.84
C TYR A 151 -9.43 12.00 13.23
N PHE A 152 -9.57 13.32 13.36
CA PHE A 152 -8.43 14.19 13.67
C PHE A 152 -7.95 14.05 15.12
N ASP A 153 -8.84 13.73 16.08
CA ASP A 153 -8.42 13.39 17.45
C ASP A 153 -7.61 12.08 17.48
N LYS A 154 -8.01 11.08 16.69
CA LYS A 154 -7.26 9.83 16.53
C LYS A 154 -5.93 10.04 15.79
N LEU A 155 -5.89 10.91 14.78
CA LEU A 155 -4.66 11.24 14.06
C LEU A 155 -3.67 11.96 14.97
N ALA A 156 -4.12 12.95 15.74
CA ALA A 156 -3.27 13.68 16.68
C ALA A 156 -2.65 12.81 17.79
N THR A 157 -3.34 11.72 18.17
CA THR A 157 -2.85 10.76 19.18
C THR A 157 -2.03 9.60 18.56
N GLY A 158 -1.71 9.67 17.27
CA GLY A 158 -0.91 8.65 16.59
C GLY A 158 -1.65 7.33 16.38
N GLY A 159 -2.99 7.36 16.33
CA GLY A 159 -3.85 6.19 16.11
C GLY A 159 -3.82 5.66 14.68
N PHE A 160 -3.17 6.37 13.76
CA PHE A 160 -2.89 5.92 12.38
C PHE A 160 -1.40 5.69 12.11
N ASN A 161 -0.54 5.84 13.11
CA ASN A 161 0.88 5.59 12.95
C ASN A 161 1.14 4.11 12.65
N ILE A 162 2.15 3.88 11.83
CA ILE A 162 2.66 2.57 11.47
C ILE A 162 3.50 2.07 12.65
N LYS A 163 2.84 1.30 13.52
CA LYS A 163 3.38 0.66 14.72
C LYS A 163 2.73 -0.71 14.91
N GLU A 164 3.12 -1.44 15.95
CA GLU A 164 2.51 -2.72 16.28
C GLU A 164 0.97 -2.61 16.36
N GLY A 165 0.28 -3.50 15.64
CA GLY A 165 -1.18 -3.45 15.43
C GLY A 165 -1.65 -2.72 14.17
N TYR A 166 -0.76 -2.02 13.43
CA TYR A 166 -1.07 -1.48 12.11
C TYR A 166 -1.22 -2.63 11.07
N PRO A 167 -2.12 -2.52 10.07
CA PRO A 167 -2.27 -3.54 9.03
C PRO A 167 -0.95 -3.83 8.31
N GLU A 168 -0.60 -5.11 8.18
CA GLU A 168 0.66 -5.55 7.53
C GLU A 168 1.94 -5.02 8.21
N TYR A 169 1.89 -4.58 9.48
CA TYR A 169 3.03 -3.98 10.18
C TYR A 169 4.32 -4.80 10.07
N LYS A 170 4.25 -6.12 10.26
CA LYS A 170 5.40 -7.02 10.14
C LYS A 170 6.06 -6.92 8.75
N THR A 171 5.26 -7.04 7.68
CA THR A 171 5.73 -6.93 6.30
C THR A 171 6.32 -5.54 6.02
N ILE A 172 5.71 -4.47 6.56
CA ILE A 172 6.20 -3.10 6.39
C ILE A 172 7.57 -2.91 7.05
N VAL A 173 7.78 -3.50 8.23
CA VAL A 173 9.09 -3.50 8.91
C VAL A 173 10.13 -4.23 8.08
N GLU A 174 9.81 -5.43 7.57
CA GLU A 174 10.71 -6.19 6.69
C GLU A 174 11.08 -5.41 5.42
N MET A 175 10.15 -4.63 4.86
CA MET A 175 10.43 -3.76 3.70
C MET A 175 11.38 -2.60 4.05
N VAL A 176 11.25 -2.01 5.25
CA VAL A 176 12.16 -0.96 5.73
C VAL A 176 13.57 -1.52 5.90
N GLU A 177 13.70 -2.68 6.54
CA GLU A 177 14.97 -3.36 6.73
C GLU A 177 15.63 -3.72 5.40
N TYR A 178 14.87 -4.27 4.46
CA TYR A 178 15.34 -4.56 3.10
C TYR A 178 15.82 -3.31 2.36
N SER A 179 15.17 -2.16 2.57
CA SER A 179 15.60 -0.88 1.97
C SER A 179 16.86 -0.27 2.61
N GLY A 180 17.44 -0.90 3.64
CA GLY A 180 18.61 -0.38 4.36
C GLY A 180 18.30 0.82 5.27
N LEU A 181 17.01 1.11 5.51
CA LEU A 181 16.57 2.16 6.42
C LEU A 181 16.46 1.60 7.85
N LYS A 182 16.73 2.44 8.86
CA LYS A 182 16.59 2.04 10.27
C LYS A 182 15.14 2.19 10.70
N VAL A 183 14.52 1.08 11.11
CA VAL A 183 13.19 1.09 11.73
C VAL A 183 13.24 1.96 12.99
N PRO A 184 12.34 2.95 13.16
CA PRO A 184 12.30 3.74 14.37
C PRO A 184 12.05 2.85 15.59
N VAL A 185 12.93 2.90 16.58
CA VAL A 185 12.68 2.26 17.88
C VAL A 185 11.57 3.04 18.55
N ALA A 186 10.45 2.40 18.85
CA ALA A 186 9.34 3.03 19.56
C ALA A 186 9.87 3.64 20.87
N LYS A 187 9.83 4.96 21.01
CA LYS A 187 10.09 5.60 22.30
C LYS A 187 8.94 5.17 23.23
N LYS A 188 9.29 4.40 24.26
CA LYS A 188 8.38 4.04 25.36
C LYS A 188 7.88 5.28 26.07
#